data_AF-J0X141-F1
#
_entry.id   AF-J0X141-F1
#
_cell.length_a   1.000
_cell.length_b   1.000
_cell.length_c   1.000
_cell.angle_alpha   90.00
_cell.angle_beta   90.00
_cell.angle_gamma   90.00
#
_symmetry.space_group_name_H-M   'P 1'
#
loop_
_entity.id
_entity.type
_entity.pdbx_description
1 polymer ?
#
loop_
_entity_poly.entity_id
_entity_poly.type
_entity_poly.pdbx_seq_one_letter_code
_entity_poly.pdbx_strand_id
1 'polypeptide(L)'
;MEYKIGDTVVYPRHGAARIEGITERTLRGVTRQYLRLAVLSSDGLEISVPADAVEKVGVREVVNGVAVARVFEILRTPVVEEKTNWSRRYKLNVEKIATGDVNKIAEVVRDLSQRDDEDHGLSAGEKRMLARARGVLTSEIALSEGIDDSEAQRLLDVNLGYQDPEPGDEKHHAEAPEEPAFQTLYRLEEEERAAKIAAKQAARAAREAAAETKKSGEDSSSDTDSSPNSSNGSLPEI
;
A
#
# COMPACT_ATOMS: atom_id res chain seq x y z
N MET A 1 28.88 -0.85 -15.36
CA MET A 1 28.63 0.24 -16.34
C MET A 1 29.59 1.38 -16.05
N GLU A 2 30.07 2.12 -17.05
CA GLU A 2 31.04 3.20 -16.84
C GLU A 2 30.31 4.55 -16.78
N TYR A 3 30.27 5.14 -15.59
CA TYR A 3 29.56 6.39 -15.32
C TYR A 3 30.32 7.60 -15.86
N LYS A 4 29.59 8.58 -16.41
CA LYS A 4 30.14 9.82 -16.97
C LYS A 4 29.63 11.03 -16.23
N ILE A 5 30.41 12.11 -16.31
CA ILE A 5 29.99 13.42 -15.81
C ILE A 5 28.78 13.87 -16.63
N GLY A 6 27.73 14.31 -15.93
CA GLY A 6 26.44 14.70 -16.51
C GLY A 6 25.38 13.60 -16.48
N ASP A 7 25.76 12.34 -16.23
CA ASP A 7 24.78 11.26 -16.09
C ASP A 7 23.88 11.52 -14.89
N THR A 8 22.60 11.17 -15.04
CA THR A 8 21.63 11.23 -13.95
C THR A 8 21.37 9.83 -13.43
N VAL A 9 21.55 9.66 -12.13
CA VAL A 9 21.45 8.41 -11.42
C VAL A 9 20.54 8.59 -10.21
N VAL A 10 20.15 7.50 -9.57
CA VAL A 10 19.31 7.52 -8.38
C VAL A 10 20.11 6.91 -7.24
N TYR A 11 20.25 7.68 -6.16
CA TYR A 11 20.89 7.24 -4.94
C TYR A 11 19.82 6.85 -3.91
N PRO A 12 19.92 5.66 -3.27
CA PRO A 12 18.92 5.19 -2.32
C PRO A 12 18.64 6.22 -1.22
N ARG A 13 17.37 6.39 -0.85
CA ARG A 13 16.85 7.35 0.17
C ARG A 13 16.96 8.84 -0.17
N HIS A 14 17.82 9.23 -1.11
CA HIS A 14 18.01 10.63 -1.49
C HIS A 14 17.40 10.95 -2.86
N GLY A 15 17.04 9.93 -3.64
CA GLY A 15 16.39 10.12 -4.92
C GLY A 15 17.42 10.46 -6.00
N ALA A 16 17.00 11.23 -6.99
CA ALA A 16 17.83 11.48 -8.14
C ALA A 16 19.01 12.40 -7.85
N ALA A 17 20.15 12.07 -8.45
CA ALA A 17 21.39 12.79 -8.34
C ALA A 17 22.12 12.86 -9.69
N ARG A 18 22.86 13.93 -9.90
CA ARG A 18 23.68 14.15 -11.09
C ARG A 18 25.14 13.92 -10.78
N ILE A 19 25.86 13.26 -11.68
CA ILE A 19 27.31 13.10 -11.55
C ILE A 19 27.98 14.40 -11.96
N GLU A 20 28.49 15.16 -11.00
CA GLU A 20 29.18 16.42 -11.25
C GLU A 20 30.67 16.25 -11.55
N GLY A 21 31.26 15.16 -11.06
CA GLY A 21 32.68 14.95 -11.20
C GLY A 21 33.13 13.56 -10.82
N ILE A 22 34.28 13.19 -11.38
CA ILE A 22 34.99 11.96 -11.06
C ILE A 22 36.35 12.39 -10.52
N THR A 23 36.65 12.02 -9.28
CA THR A 23 37.90 12.42 -8.61
C THR A 23 38.63 11.21 -8.05
N GLU A 24 39.94 11.18 -8.18
CA GLU A 24 40.77 10.20 -7.49
C GLU A 24 41.11 10.70 -6.08
N ARG A 25 41.00 9.81 -5.10
CA ARG A 25 41.42 10.08 -3.72
C ARG A 25 42.24 8.92 -3.19
N THR A 26 43.35 9.25 -2.53
CA THR A 26 44.19 8.27 -1.85
C THR A 26 43.82 8.25 -0.37
N LEU A 27 43.18 7.16 0.09
CA LEU A 27 42.91 6.95 1.51
C LEU A 27 43.74 5.78 2.01
N ARG A 28 44.53 6.01 3.08
CA ARG A 28 45.37 4.98 3.72
C ARG A 28 46.30 4.25 2.73
N GLY A 29 46.85 4.97 1.76
CA GLY A 29 47.76 4.43 0.75
C GLY A 29 47.08 3.71 -0.42
N VAL A 30 45.75 3.64 -0.45
CA VAL A 30 44.98 3.06 -1.58
C VAL A 30 44.33 4.20 -2.36
N THR A 31 44.74 4.37 -3.62
CA THR A 31 44.08 5.29 -4.57
C THR A 31 42.82 4.65 -5.10
N ARG A 32 41.69 5.36 -4.99
CA ARG A 32 40.41 4.95 -5.57
C ARG A 32 39.76 6.13 -6.28
N GLN A 33 38.97 5.81 -7.30
CA GLN A 33 38.14 6.78 -7.99
C GLN A 33 36.81 6.93 -7.25
N TYR A 34 36.34 8.17 -7.12
CA TYR A 34 35.10 8.54 -6.47
C TYR A 34 34.23 9.35 -7.43
N LEU A 35 32.97 8.96 -7.53
CA LEU A 35 31.92 9.71 -8.20
C LEU A 35 31.35 10.73 -7.22
N ARG A 36 31.19 11.96 -7.69
CA ARG A 36 30.60 13.07 -6.95
C ARG A 36 29.17 13.27 -7.43
N LEU A 37 28.21 12.91 -6.60
CA LEU A 37 26.78 12.95 -6.90
C LEU A 37 26.17 14.18 -6.21
N ALA A 38 25.60 15.10 -6.98
CA ALA A 38 24.79 16.19 -6.44
C ALA A 38 23.32 15.79 -6.46
N VAL A 39 22.67 15.76 -5.30
CA VAL A 39 21.27 15.36 -5.16
C VAL A 39 20.38 16.50 -5.69
N LEU A 40 19.47 16.20 -6.61
CA LEU A 40 18.64 17.22 -7.26
C LEU A 40 17.53 17.74 -6.34
N SER A 41 17.00 16.89 -5.47
CA SER A 41 15.91 17.23 -4.54
C SER A 41 16.38 17.96 -3.28
N SER A 42 17.68 18.23 -3.11
CA SER A 42 18.24 18.79 -1.89
C SER A 42 19.37 19.76 -2.21
N ASP A 43 19.14 21.03 -1.88
CA ASP A 43 20.12 22.08 -2.14
C ASP A 43 21.43 21.82 -1.36
N GLY A 44 22.55 21.80 -2.08
CA GLY A 44 23.89 21.64 -1.53
C GLY A 44 24.26 20.25 -1.00
N LEU A 45 23.43 19.21 -1.21
CA LEU A 45 23.78 17.85 -0.77
C LEU A 45 24.64 17.13 -1.82
N GLU A 46 25.93 16.97 -1.49
CA GLU A 46 26.91 16.23 -2.30
C GLU A 46 27.26 14.88 -1.64
N ILE A 47 27.20 13.80 -2.43
CA ILE A 47 27.53 12.43 -2.00
C ILE A 47 28.73 11.93 -2.81
N SER A 48 29.81 11.53 -2.14
CA SER A 48 30.97 10.90 -2.78
C SER A 48 30.90 9.38 -2.67
N VAL A 49 30.78 8.68 -3.80
CA VAL A 49 30.66 7.21 -3.86
C VAL A 49 31.90 6.60 -4.54
N PRO A 50 32.54 5.57 -3.97
CA PRO A 50 33.64 4.86 -4.65
C PRO A 50 33.13 4.20 -5.93
N ALA A 51 33.84 4.40 -7.05
CA ALA A 51 33.48 3.85 -8.36
C ALA A 51 33.41 2.32 -8.37
N ASP A 52 34.19 1.65 -7.52
CA ASP A 52 34.21 0.19 -7.34
C ASP A 52 33.04 -0.34 -6.50
N ALA A 53 32.29 0.54 -5.82
CA ALA A 53 31.22 0.18 -4.90
C ALA A 53 29.84 0.71 -5.31
N VAL A 54 29.69 1.29 -6.50
CA VAL A 54 28.48 2.00 -6.92
C VAL A 54 27.24 1.10 -6.87
N GLU A 55 27.32 -0.08 -7.47
CA GLU A 55 26.24 -1.08 -7.44
C GLU A 55 25.97 -1.60 -6.02
N LYS A 56 27.04 -1.79 -5.22
CA LYS A 56 26.92 -2.27 -3.82
C LYS A 56 26.25 -1.25 -2.91
N VAL A 57 26.41 0.03 -3.18
CA VAL A 57 25.77 1.13 -2.45
C VAL A 57 24.33 1.36 -2.94
N GLY A 58 23.94 0.74 -4.05
CA GLY A 58 22.59 0.76 -4.60
C GLY A 58 22.31 1.94 -5.53
N VAL A 59 23.34 2.58 -6.07
CA VAL A 59 23.17 3.59 -7.12
C VAL A 59 22.68 2.92 -8.39
N ARG A 60 21.63 3.46 -8.98
CA ARG A 60 20.97 2.91 -10.17
C ARG A 60 20.68 3.98 -11.20
N GLU A 61 20.32 3.56 -12.41
CA GLU A 61 19.80 4.46 -13.43
C GLU A 61 18.38 4.92 -13.09
N VAL A 62 17.99 6.05 -13.68
CA VAL A 62 16.62 6.54 -13.66
C VAL A 62 15.73 5.53 -14.39
N VAL A 63 14.53 5.34 -13.87
CA VAL A 63 13.55 4.44 -14.50
C VAL A 63 13.02 5.03 -15.82
N ASN A 64 12.45 4.19 -16.67
CA ASN A 64 11.84 4.64 -17.93
C ASN A 64 10.32 4.88 -17.75
N GLY A 65 9.68 5.48 -18.76
CA GLY A 65 8.23 5.76 -18.72
C GLY A 65 7.35 4.53 -18.47
N VAL A 66 7.76 3.33 -18.91
CA VAL A 66 7.04 2.08 -18.63
C VAL A 66 7.01 1.79 -17.13
N ALA A 67 8.12 2.02 -16.43
CA ALA A 67 8.17 1.87 -14.98
C ALA A 67 7.39 2.98 -14.27
N VAL A 68 7.34 4.21 -14.80
CA VAL A 68 6.48 5.29 -14.28
C VAL A 68 5.00 4.91 -14.41
N ALA A 69 4.58 4.36 -15.55
CA ALA A 69 3.22 3.86 -15.73
C ALA A 69 2.87 2.81 -14.66
N ARG A 70 3.80 1.88 -14.37
CA ARG A 70 3.63 0.88 -13.31
C ARG A 70 3.54 1.50 -11.92
N VAL A 71 4.32 2.54 -11.63
CA VAL A 71 4.25 3.30 -10.38
C VAL A 71 2.87 3.91 -10.20
N PHE A 72 2.35 4.55 -11.24
CA PHE A 72 1.01 5.14 -11.20
C PHE A 72 -0.10 4.09 -11.05
N GLU A 73 0.01 2.92 -11.69
CA GLU A 73 -0.90 1.80 -11.42
C GLU A 73 -0.88 1.39 -9.93
N ILE A 74 0.31 1.30 -9.33
CA ILE A 74 0.45 0.96 -7.91
C ILE A 74 -0.25 2.01 -7.04
N LEU A 75 -0.05 3.30 -7.32
CA LEU A 75 -0.66 4.40 -6.56
C LEU A 75 -2.20 4.37 -6.63
N ARG A 76 -2.75 4.05 -7.81
CA ARG A 76 -4.21 3.98 -8.04
C ARG A 76 -4.86 2.72 -7.46
N THR A 77 -4.09 1.69 -7.12
CA THR A 77 -4.65 0.42 -6.65
C THR A 77 -5.08 0.54 -5.18
N PRO A 78 -6.39 0.44 -4.84
CA PRO A 78 -6.82 0.42 -3.45
C PRO A 78 -6.32 -0.88 -2.78
N VAL A 79 -5.59 -0.77 -1.66
CA VAL A 79 -5.07 -1.92 -0.94
C VAL A 79 -5.52 -1.86 0.51
N VAL A 80 -6.06 -2.97 0.99
CA VAL A 80 -6.35 -3.15 2.41
C VAL A 80 -5.06 -3.57 3.09
N GLU A 81 -4.43 -2.67 3.82
CA GLU A 81 -3.26 -3.04 4.62
C GLU A 81 -3.68 -3.98 5.75
N GLU A 82 -2.94 -5.08 5.95
CA GLU A 82 -3.19 -5.99 7.06
C GLU A 82 -3.09 -5.25 8.41
N LYS A 83 -4.05 -5.53 9.31
CA LYS A 83 -4.10 -4.98 10.67
C LYS A 83 -2.90 -5.46 11.49
N THR A 84 -1.76 -4.81 11.30
CA THR A 84 -0.47 -5.13 11.93
C THR A 84 -0.06 -4.04 12.93
N ASN A 85 0.73 -4.39 13.94
CA ASN A 85 1.30 -3.44 14.90
C ASN A 85 2.03 -2.29 14.19
N TRP A 86 1.69 -1.04 14.53
CA TRP A 86 2.27 0.20 13.99
C TRP A 86 3.80 0.16 13.89
N SER A 87 4.48 -0.31 14.94
CA SER A 87 5.95 -0.35 14.98
C SER A 87 6.56 -1.28 13.91
N ARG A 88 5.84 -2.35 13.56
CA ARG A 88 6.26 -3.28 12.50
C ARG A 88 6.06 -2.65 11.13
N ARG A 89 4.93 -1.97 10.90
CA ARG A 89 4.68 -1.25 9.63
C ARG A 89 5.71 -0.16 9.39
N TYR A 90 6.00 0.64 10.42
CA TYR A 90 7.00 1.70 10.32
C TYR A 90 8.36 1.13 9.90
N LYS A 91 8.80 0.02 10.51
CA LYS A 91 10.05 -0.66 10.13
C LYS A 91 10.01 -1.19 8.70
N LEU A 92 8.91 -1.83 8.30
CA LEU A 92 8.75 -2.34 6.94
C LEU A 92 8.80 -1.21 5.90
N ASN A 93 8.17 -0.06 6.17
CA ASN A 93 8.22 1.09 5.27
C ASN A 93 9.63 1.70 5.19
N VAL A 94 10.36 1.76 6.30
CA VAL A 94 11.78 2.16 6.30
C VAL A 94 12.61 1.20 5.45
N GLU A 95 12.39 -0.11 5.56
CA GLU A 95 13.08 -1.12 4.77
C GLU A 95 12.75 -1.01 3.28
N LYS A 96 11.47 -0.83 2.92
CA LYS A 96 11.02 -0.58 1.55
C LYS A 96 11.73 0.63 0.94
N ILE A 97 11.73 1.78 1.63
CA ILE A 97 12.43 3.00 1.18
C ILE A 97 13.94 2.76 1.06
N ALA A 98 14.54 2.01 1.99
CA ALA A 98 15.96 1.71 1.97
C ALA A 98 16.41 0.89 0.76
N THR A 99 15.51 0.09 0.17
CA THR A 99 15.84 -0.68 -1.04
C THR A 99 16.08 0.18 -2.27
N GLY A 100 15.51 1.40 -2.31
CA GLY A 100 15.59 2.28 -3.48
C GLY A 100 14.75 1.82 -4.68
N ASP A 101 13.93 0.78 -4.53
CA ASP A 101 13.02 0.30 -5.58
C ASP A 101 11.80 1.23 -5.69
N VAL A 102 11.62 1.83 -6.87
CA VAL A 102 10.56 2.81 -7.14
C VAL A 102 9.16 2.23 -6.84
N ASN A 103 8.93 0.96 -7.15
CA ASN A 103 7.63 0.32 -6.95
C ASN A 103 7.32 0.18 -5.45
N LYS A 104 8.33 -0.18 -4.65
CA LYS A 104 8.18 -0.29 -3.20
C LYS A 104 8.01 1.07 -2.53
N ILE A 105 8.65 2.11 -3.06
CA ILE A 105 8.45 3.48 -2.58
C ILE A 105 7.02 3.94 -2.93
N ALA A 106 6.52 3.61 -4.13
CA ALA A 106 5.14 3.88 -4.53
C ALA A 106 4.12 3.21 -3.59
N GLU A 107 4.34 1.94 -3.21
CA GLU A 107 3.52 1.28 -2.20
C GLU A 107 3.51 2.05 -0.87
N VAL A 108 4.67 2.51 -0.39
CA VAL A 108 4.74 3.28 0.87
C VAL A 108 3.99 4.61 0.77
N VAL A 109 4.12 5.32 -0.36
CA VAL A 109 3.38 6.57 -0.58
C VAL A 109 1.90 6.32 -0.61
N ARG A 110 1.43 5.33 -1.38
CA ARG A 110 0.02 4.93 -1.42
C ARG A 110 -0.50 4.58 -0.02
N ASP A 111 0.15 3.64 0.66
CA ASP A 111 -0.34 3.09 1.93
C ASP A 111 -0.40 4.16 3.02
N LEU A 112 0.58 5.09 3.05
CA LEU A 112 0.56 6.23 3.96
C LEU A 112 -0.47 7.30 3.55
N SER A 113 -0.64 7.56 2.26
CA SER A 113 -1.66 8.50 1.75
C SER A 113 -3.09 8.01 2.01
N GLN A 114 -3.36 6.71 1.90
CA GLN A 114 -4.65 6.12 2.27
C GLN A 114 -4.95 6.26 3.76
N ARG A 115 -3.91 6.31 4.60
CA ARG A 115 -4.00 6.47 6.06
C ARG A 115 -3.99 7.92 6.55
N ASP A 116 -3.58 8.86 5.71
CA ASP A 116 -3.58 10.29 6.06
C ASP A 116 -4.99 10.86 5.89
N ASP A 117 -5.96 10.19 6.50
CA ASP A 117 -7.36 10.62 6.60
C ASP A 117 -7.62 11.31 7.94
N GLU A 118 -8.81 11.91 8.08
CA GLU A 118 -9.21 12.67 9.27
C GLU A 118 -9.37 11.80 10.52
N ASP A 119 -9.67 10.51 10.36
CA ASP A 119 -10.02 9.60 11.45
C ASP A 119 -8.80 8.88 12.05
N HIS A 120 -7.80 8.56 11.23
CA HIS A 120 -6.63 7.78 11.63
C HIS A 120 -5.39 8.64 11.87
N GLY A 121 -5.15 9.63 11.01
CA GLY A 121 -4.06 10.60 11.08
C GLY A 121 -2.64 10.01 11.18
N LEU A 122 -1.72 10.46 10.33
CA LEU A 122 -0.32 10.01 10.43
C LEU A 122 0.41 10.60 11.65
N SER A 123 1.26 9.80 12.30
CA SER A 123 2.19 10.30 13.31
C SER A 123 3.22 11.27 12.69
N ALA A 124 3.87 12.11 13.51
CA ALA A 124 4.91 13.01 13.00
C ALA A 124 6.06 12.30 12.27
N GLY A 125 6.37 11.05 12.66
CA GLY A 125 7.36 10.22 11.98
C GLY A 125 6.87 9.73 10.62
N GLU A 126 5.63 9.26 10.54
CA GLU A 126 5.00 8.82 9.29
C GLU A 126 4.79 9.99 8.32
N LYS A 127 4.40 11.17 8.80
CA LYS A 127 4.29 12.38 7.96
C LYS A 127 5.62 12.75 7.31
N ARG A 128 6.73 12.72 8.07
CA ARG A 128 8.07 12.94 7.51
C ARG A 128 8.49 11.84 6.53
N MET A 129 8.09 10.60 6.80
CA MET A 129 8.35 9.48 5.92
C MET A 129 7.61 9.64 4.59
N LEU A 130 6.32 9.96 4.62
CA LEU A 130 5.50 10.23 3.44
C LEU A 130 6.09 11.39 2.63
N ALA A 131 6.39 12.52 3.27
CA ALA A 131 6.99 13.68 2.60
C ALA A 131 8.32 13.32 1.89
N ARG A 132 9.18 12.54 2.55
CA ARG A 132 10.44 12.08 1.93
C ARG A 132 10.20 11.11 0.78
N ALA A 133 9.31 10.13 0.95
CA ALA A 133 9.01 9.13 -0.07
C ALA A 133 8.39 9.78 -1.32
N ARG A 134 7.50 10.75 -1.12
CA ARG A 134 6.95 11.60 -2.20
C ARG A 134 8.05 12.36 -2.92
N GLY A 135 8.93 13.05 -2.20
CA GLY A 135 10.05 13.76 -2.82
C GLY A 135 10.94 12.86 -3.69
N VAL A 136 11.22 11.63 -3.25
CA VAL A 136 11.98 10.66 -4.05
C VAL A 136 11.23 10.27 -5.33
N LEU A 137 9.94 9.94 -5.25
CA LEU A 137 9.14 9.60 -6.44
C LEU A 137 9.00 10.77 -7.40
N THR A 138 8.71 11.97 -6.89
CA THR A 138 8.56 13.19 -7.69
C THR A 138 9.81 13.45 -8.52
N SER A 139 11.00 13.39 -7.90
CA SER A 139 12.26 13.58 -8.62
C SER A 139 12.54 12.48 -9.64
N GLU A 140 12.11 11.24 -9.41
CA GLU A 140 12.25 10.16 -10.41
C GLU A 140 11.30 10.33 -11.59
N ILE A 141 10.04 10.66 -11.33
CA ILE A 141 9.03 10.91 -12.36
C ILE A 141 9.46 12.10 -13.22
N ALA A 142 9.89 13.20 -12.60
CA ALA A 142 10.36 14.39 -13.28
C ALA A 142 11.47 14.07 -14.31
N LEU A 143 12.44 13.24 -13.90
CA LEU A 143 13.54 12.87 -14.78
C LEU A 143 13.18 11.85 -15.84
N SER A 144 12.34 10.87 -15.52
CA SER A 144 11.89 9.85 -16.47
C SER A 144 11.04 10.48 -17.58
N GLU A 145 10.14 11.38 -17.22
CA GLU A 145 9.18 12.02 -18.11
C GLU A 145 9.69 13.32 -18.74
N GLY A 146 10.81 13.86 -18.25
CA GLY A 146 11.40 15.11 -18.75
C GLY A 146 10.57 16.35 -18.41
N ILE A 147 9.89 16.33 -17.26
CA ILE A 147 9.05 17.41 -16.74
C ILE A 147 9.68 18.03 -15.50
N ASP A 148 9.16 19.16 -15.02
CA ASP A 148 9.63 19.77 -13.78
C ASP A 148 9.03 19.10 -12.53
N ASP A 149 9.67 19.32 -11.39
CA ASP A 149 9.26 18.73 -10.11
C ASP A 149 7.83 19.14 -9.69
N SER A 150 7.37 20.33 -10.07
CA SER A 150 6.02 20.79 -9.70
C SER A 150 4.95 20.07 -10.51
N GLU A 151 5.22 19.82 -11.80
CA GLU A 151 4.34 19.03 -12.65
C GLU A 151 4.36 17.56 -12.24
N ALA A 152 5.53 16.97 -11.97
CA ALA A 152 5.61 15.61 -11.46
C ALA A 152 4.85 15.44 -10.12
N GLN A 153 4.91 16.45 -9.26
CA GLN A 153 4.17 16.48 -8.00
C GLN A 153 2.66 16.53 -8.25
N ARG A 154 2.21 17.33 -9.22
CA ARG A 154 0.81 17.42 -9.65
C ARG A 154 0.31 16.07 -10.15
N LEU A 155 1.05 15.42 -11.06
CA LEU A 155 0.69 14.10 -11.58
C LEU A 155 0.61 13.04 -10.47
N LEU A 156 1.50 13.09 -9.50
CA LEU A 156 1.44 12.21 -8.33
C LEU A 156 0.15 12.44 -7.51
N ASP A 157 -0.30 13.69 -7.38
CA ASP A 157 -1.53 14.04 -6.69
C ASP A 157 -2.79 13.66 -7.46
N VAL A 158 -2.77 13.75 -8.80
CA VAL A 158 -3.84 13.23 -9.68
C VAL A 158 -4.02 11.73 -9.46
N ASN A 159 -2.92 10.96 -9.49
CA ASN A 159 -2.96 9.50 -9.33
C ASN A 159 -3.34 9.04 -7.92
N LEU A 160 -3.25 9.93 -6.91
CA LEU A 160 -3.73 9.67 -5.55
C LEU A 160 -5.18 10.17 -5.33
N GLY A 161 -5.75 10.88 -6.31
CA GLY A 161 -7.10 11.44 -6.25
C GLY A 161 -7.21 12.72 -5.42
N TYR A 162 -6.10 13.44 -5.19
CA TYR A 162 -6.11 14.76 -4.54
C TYR A 162 -6.36 15.91 -5.54
N GLN A 163 -6.17 15.67 -6.84
CA GLN A 163 -6.40 16.63 -7.91
C GLN A 163 -7.07 15.95 -9.11
N ASP A 164 -7.78 16.74 -9.92
CA ASP A 164 -8.38 16.28 -11.17
C ASP A 164 -7.33 16.25 -12.30
N PRO A 165 -7.40 15.29 -13.22
CA PRO A 165 -6.50 15.21 -14.38
C PRO A 165 -6.76 16.37 -15.36
N GLU A 166 -5.70 16.89 -15.95
CA GLU A 166 -5.73 17.93 -16.98
C GLU A 166 -5.57 17.35 -18.40
N PRO A 167 -6.05 18.05 -19.45
CA PRO A 167 -5.85 17.62 -20.83
C PRO A 167 -4.36 17.56 -21.20
N GLY A 168 -3.84 16.34 -21.40
CA GLY A 168 -2.44 16.10 -21.75
C GLY A 168 -1.71 15.16 -20.80
N ASP A 169 -2.27 14.93 -19.61
CA ASP A 169 -1.71 14.08 -18.54
C ASP A 169 -1.51 12.62 -18.98
N GLU A 170 -2.35 12.16 -19.92
CA GLU A 170 -2.27 10.83 -20.53
C GLU A 170 -0.90 10.55 -21.17
N LYS A 171 -0.22 11.60 -21.66
CA LYS A 171 1.13 11.48 -22.25
C LYS A 171 2.19 11.04 -21.24
N HIS A 172 1.92 11.30 -19.96
CA HIS A 172 2.76 10.94 -18.83
C HIS A 172 2.14 9.83 -17.99
N HIS A 173 1.20 9.04 -18.55
CA HIS A 173 0.55 7.91 -17.87
C HIS A 173 -0.28 8.27 -16.63
N ALA A 174 -0.61 9.56 -16.45
CA ALA A 174 -1.40 10.02 -15.34
C ALA A 174 -2.89 9.93 -15.65
N GLU A 175 -3.61 9.37 -14.68
CA GLU A 175 -5.04 9.11 -14.74
C GLU A 175 -5.59 9.22 -13.32
N ALA A 176 -6.84 9.68 -13.18
CA ALA A 176 -7.50 9.64 -11.89
C ALA A 176 -7.70 8.19 -11.43
N PRO A 177 -7.50 7.86 -10.14
CA PRO A 177 -7.90 6.55 -9.63
C PRO A 177 -9.43 6.40 -9.68
N GLU A 178 -9.91 5.16 -9.77
CA GLU A 178 -11.35 4.85 -9.61
C GLU A 178 -11.89 5.35 -8.25
N GLU A 179 -11.02 5.31 -7.22
CA GLU A 179 -11.30 5.76 -5.86
C GLU A 179 -10.10 6.57 -5.33
N PRO A 180 -10.30 7.78 -4.81
CA PRO A 180 -9.23 8.55 -4.17
C PRO A 180 -8.63 7.78 -2.98
N ALA A 181 -7.32 7.90 -2.79
CA ALA A 181 -6.60 7.16 -1.76
C ALA A 181 -7.22 7.34 -0.36
N PHE A 182 -7.61 8.57 0.00
CA PHE A 182 -8.19 8.88 1.32
C PHE A 182 -9.60 8.28 1.55
N GLN A 183 -10.29 7.82 0.50
CA GLN A 183 -11.64 7.24 0.63
C GLN A 183 -11.61 5.71 0.82
N THR A 184 -10.51 5.06 0.40
CA THR A 184 -10.38 3.60 0.42
C THR A 184 -10.64 3.01 1.81
N LEU A 185 -10.07 3.60 2.88
CA LEU A 185 -10.27 3.10 4.24
C LEU A 185 -11.71 3.32 4.73
N TYR A 186 -12.29 4.49 4.45
CA TYR A 186 -13.66 4.81 4.85
C TYR A 186 -14.69 3.82 4.28
N ARG A 187 -14.60 3.52 2.98
CA ARG A 187 -15.48 2.54 2.33
C ARG A 187 -15.34 1.16 2.97
N LEU A 188 -14.12 0.70 3.22
CA LEU A 188 -13.86 -0.61 3.84
C LEU A 188 -14.41 -0.69 5.26
N GLU A 189 -14.32 0.39 6.03
CA GLU A 189 -14.93 0.45 7.36
C GLU A 189 -16.45 0.36 7.30
N GLU A 190 -17.09 1.08 6.37
CA GLU A 190 -18.53 1.04 6.17
C GLU A 190 -18.99 -0.36 5.68
N GLU A 191 -18.23 -0.99 4.79
CA GLU A 191 -18.44 -2.39 4.38
C GLU A 191 -18.27 -3.36 5.56
N GLU A 192 -17.24 -3.21 6.40
CA GLU A 192 -17.03 -4.04 7.60
C GLU A 192 -18.17 -3.84 8.62
N ARG A 193 -18.62 -2.60 8.83
CA ARG A 193 -19.77 -2.27 9.69
C ARG A 193 -21.06 -2.87 9.14
N ALA A 194 -21.35 -2.68 7.85
CA ALA A 194 -22.52 -3.23 7.19
C ALA A 194 -22.53 -4.76 7.25
N ALA A 195 -21.38 -5.41 7.00
CA ALA A 195 -21.22 -6.86 7.11
C ALA A 195 -21.46 -7.36 8.55
N LYS A 196 -20.94 -6.66 9.57
CA LYS A 196 -21.21 -6.99 10.98
C LYS A 196 -22.68 -6.83 11.35
N ILE A 197 -23.34 -5.77 10.87
CA ILE A 197 -24.77 -5.54 11.09
C ILE A 197 -25.59 -6.65 10.41
N ALA A 198 -25.30 -6.96 9.15
CA ALA A 198 -25.95 -8.03 8.40
C ALA A 198 -25.75 -9.41 9.06
N ALA A 199 -24.53 -9.73 9.51
CA ALA A 199 -24.24 -10.96 10.23
C ALA A 199 -25.02 -11.06 11.56
N LYS A 200 -25.11 -9.95 12.31
CA LYS A 200 -25.89 -9.89 13.57
C LYS A 200 -27.38 -10.06 13.31
N GLN A 201 -27.91 -9.44 12.24
CA GLN A 201 -29.31 -9.58 11.83
C GLN A 201 -29.62 -11.01 11.37
N ALA A 202 -28.76 -11.62 10.55
CA ALA A 202 -28.89 -13.01 10.12
C ALA A 202 -28.86 -13.99 11.30
N ALA A 203 -27.94 -13.79 12.26
CA ALA A 203 -27.86 -14.62 13.46
C ALA A 203 -29.11 -14.48 14.36
N ARG A 204 -29.69 -13.28 14.45
CA ARG A 204 -30.94 -13.05 15.17
C ARG A 204 -32.12 -13.74 14.48
N ALA A 205 -32.26 -13.57 13.17
CA ALA A 205 -33.33 -14.20 12.37
C ALA A 205 -33.25 -15.73 12.45
N ALA A 206 -32.05 -16.31 12.39
CA ALA A 206 -31.85 -17.75 12.54
C ALA A 206 -32.26 -18.28 13.93
N ARG A 207 -32.01 -17.51 15.01
CA ARG A 207 -32.45 -17.85 16.38
C ARG A 207 -33.96 -17.77 16.54
N GLU A 208 -34.60 -16.75 15.97
CA GLU A 208 -36.05 -16.57 15.99
C GLU A 208 -36.74 -17.71 15.22
N ALA A 209 -36.27 -18.03 14.01
CA ALA A 209 -36.78 -19.16 13.22
C ALA A 209 -36.63 -20.53 13.91
N ALA A 210 -35.49 -20.77 14.60
CA ALA A 210 -35.26 -21.99 15.37
C ALA A 210 -36.15 -22.10 16.62
N ALA A 211 -36.53 -20.97 17.22
CA ALA A 211 -37.46 -20.94 18.34
C ALA A 211 -38.90 -21.25 17.90
N GLU A 212 -39.32 -20.77 16.73
CA GLU A 212 -40.63 -21.04 16.13
C GLU A 212 -40.80 -22.50 15.67
N THR A 213 -39.75 -23.12 15.15
CA THR A 213 -39.78 -24.56 14.80
C THR A 213 -39.85 -25.46 16.05
N LYS A 214 -39.25 -25.05 17.17
CA LYS A 214 -39.40 -25.77 18.45
C LYS A 214 -40.80 -25.64 19.02
N LYS A 215 -41.38 -24.43 18.95
CA LYS A 215 -42.72 -24.14 19.47
C LYS A 215 -43.83 -24.86 18.68
N SER A 216 -43.64 -25.06 17.38
CA SER A 216 -44.56 -25.84 16.52
C SER A 216 -44.38 -27.36 16.63
N GLY A 217 -43.23 -27.85 17.15
CA GLY A 217 -43.01 -29.26 17.45
C GLY A 217 -43.66 -29.72 18.77
N GLU A 218 -43.71 -28.85 19.79
CA GLU A 218 -44.30 -29.17 21.10
C GLU A 218 -45.83 -29.22 21.12
N ASP A 219 -46.54 -28.49 20.23
CA ASP A 219 -48.01 -28.54 20.13
C ASP A 219 -48.54 -29.80 19.40
N SER A 220 -47.67 -30.68 18.88
CA SER A 220 -48.06 -31.91 18.18
C SER A 220 -47.99 -33.19 19.03
N SER A 221 -47.68 -33.07 20.32
CA SER A 221 -47.51 -34.18 21.26
C SER A 221 -48.43 -34.06 22.48
N SER A 222 -49.74 -33.96 22.28
CA SER A 222 -50.72 -34.21 23.34
C SER A 222 -52.06 -34.69 22.78
N ASP A 223 -52.08 -35.85 22.13
CA ASP A 223 -53.31 -36.66 22.05
C ASP A 223 -52.96 -38.11 21.71
N THR A 224 -52.89 -38.96 22.74
CA THR A 224 -53.49 -40.30 22.77
C THR A 224 -53.33 -40.88 24.17
N ASP A 225 -54.25 -40.53 25.07
CA ASP A 225 -54.56 -41.38 26.23
C ASP A 225 -55.67 -42.33 25.81
N SER A 226 -55.36 -43.62 25.68
CA SER A 226 -56.33 -44.71 25.66
C SER A 226 -55.60 -46.04 25.86
N SER A 227 -55.46 -46.41 27.13
CA SER A 227 -55.29 -47.81 27.52
C SER A 227 -56.55 -48.61 27.21
N PRO A 228 -56.42 -49.91 26.85
CA PRO A 228 -57.30 -50.87 27.50
C PRO A 228 -56.52 -52.08 28.04
N ASN A 229 -56.61 -52.19 29.37
CA ASN A 229 -56.80 -53.36 30.20
C ASN A 229 -56.44 -54.76 29.66
N SER A 230 -55.52 -55.41 30.38
CA SER A 230 -55.28 -56.86 30.32
C SER A 230 -56.48 -57.66 30.83
N SER A 231 -56.83 -58.77 30.17
CA SER A 231 -57.57 -59.89 30.78
C SER A 231 -57.39 -61.19 30.00
N ASN A 232 -56.60 -62.09 30.61
CA ASN A 232 -56.65 -63.56 30.66
C ASN A 232 -56.91 -64.42 29.41
N GLY A 233 -55.98 -65.38 29.24
CA GLY A 233 -56.11 -66.50 28.34
C GLY A 233 -56.95 -67.67 28.85
N SER A 234 -57.25 -68.59 27.94
CA SER A 234 -57.42 -70.02 28.16
C SER A 234 -57.30 -70.74 26.81
N LEU A 235 -56.54 -71.84 26.83
CA LEU A 235 -56.31 -72.76 25.71
C LEU A 235 -57.59 -73.51 25.31
N PRO A 236 -57.70 -74.04 24.08
CA PRO A 236 -58.67 -75.08 23.77
C PRO A 236 -58.10 -76.47 24.05
N GLU A 237 -58.93 -77.34 24.63
CA GLU A 237 -58.74 -78.78 24.66
C GLU A 237 -59.62 -79.40 23.55
N ILE A 238 -59.00 -80.33 22.80
CA ILE A 238 -59.53 -81.32 21.83
C ILE A 238 -60.08 -80.80 20.49
#